data_AF-A0A3M1WY00-F1
#
_entry.id   AF-A0A3M1WY00-F1
#
_cell.length_a   1.000
_cell.length_b   1.000
_cell.length_c   1.000
_cell.angle_alpha   90.00
_cell.angle_beta   90.00
_cell.angle_gamma   90.00
#
_symmetry.space_group_name_H-M   'P 1'
#
loop_
_entity.id
_entity.type
_entity.pdbx_description
1 polymer ?
#
loop_
_entity_poly.entity_id
_entity_poly.type
_entity_poly.pdbx_seq_one_letter_code
_entity_poly.pdbx_strand_id
1 'polypeptide(L)'
;MQIVRRLLLPILLATVWISFSEFARNEFLLKSQWVAHYAAMGLDFPGAPVNGAVWGLWSLLFALVIYLISRRFTFWEAGDSPGWQASC
;
A
#
# COMPACT_ATOMS: atom_id res chain seq x y z
N MET A 1 16.67 12.65 17.11
CA MET A 1 15.22 12.94 16.90
C MET A 1 14.85 13.42 15.49
N GLN A 2 15.79 13.65 14.55
CA GLN A 2 15.44 14.03 13.16
C GLN A 2 15.04 12.83 12.27
N ILE A 3 15.70 11.68 12.45
CA ILE A 3 15.47 10.44 11.68
C ILE A 3 14.07 9.88 11.92
N VAL A 4 13.62 9.79 13.17
CA VAL A 4 12.29 9.30 13.56
C VAL A 4 11.18 10.11 12.89
N ARG A 5 11.30 11.45 12.90
CA ARG A 5 10.26 12.34 12.35
C ARG A 5 10.21 12.35 10.83
N ARG A 6 11.36 12.22 10.16
CA ARG A 6 11.46 12.24 8.68
C ARG A 6 11.18 10.89 8.02
N LEU A 7 11.36 9.78 8.73
CA LEU A 7 11.25 8.44 8.16
C LEU A 7 10.10 7.63 8.76
N LEU A 8 10.03 7.51 10.08
CA LEU A 8 9.02 6.67 10.71
C LEU A 8 7.63 7.27 10.59
N LEU A 9 7.50 8.59 10.70
CA LEU A 9 6.20 9.27 10.62
C LEU A 9 5.48 9.06 9.27
N PRO A 10 6.10 9.32 8.09
CA PRO A 10 5.43 9.12 6.81
C PRO A 10 5.16 7.64 6.51
N ILE A 11 6.06 6.73 6.92
CA ILE A 11 5.84 5.28 6.74
C ILE A 11 4.64 4.82 7.56
N LEU A 12 4.55 5.20 8.84
CA LEU A 12 3.42 4.82 9.69
C LEU A 12 2.11 5.41 9.20
N LEU A 13 2.11 6.68 8.78
CA LEU A 13 0.92 7.32 8.20
C LEU A 13 0.48 6.63 6.90
N ALA A 14 1.42 6.29 6.02
CA ALA A 14 1.12 5.55 4.80
C ALA A 14 0.57 4.15 5.10
N THR A 15 1.18 3.42 6.04
CA THR A 15 0.69 2.11 6.47
C THR A 15 -0.73 2.21 7.03
N VAL A 16 -1.01 3.18 7.91
CA VAL A 16 -2.35 3.40 8.47
C VAL A 16 -3.36 3.73 7.36
N TRP A 17 -2.98 4.60 6.42
CA TRP A 17 -3.86 5.01 5.33
C TRP A 17 -4.16 3.88 4.33
N ILE A 18 -3.15 3.09 3.98
CA ILE A 18 -3.29 1.92 3.10
C ILE A 18 -4.19 0.89 3.80
N SER A 19 -3.89 0.52 5.04
CA SER A 19 -4.69 -0.44 5.81
C SER A 19 -6.15 0.01 5.95
N PHE A 20 -6.40 1.29 6.20
CA PHE A 20 -7.76 1.83 6.27
C PHE A 20 -8.49 1.74 4.92
N SER A 21 -7.82 2.07 3.82
CA SER A 21 -8.39 2.02 2.47
C SER A 21 -8.69 0.58 2.03
N GLU A 22 -7.83 -0.36 2.38
CA GLU A 22 -8.00 -1.78 2.12
C GLU A 22 -9.14 -2.37 2.95
N PHE A 23 -9.20 -2.03 4.24
CA PHE A 23 -10.31 -2.43 5.10
C PHE A 23 -11.65 -1.88 4.59
N ALA A 24 -11.71 -0.60 4.23
CA ALA A 24 -12.94 0.00 3.70
C ALA A 24 -13.40 -0.67 2.39
N ARG A 25 -12.47 -0.97 1.47
CA ARG A 25 -12.83 -1.68 0.23
C ARG A 25 -13.29 -3.11 0.50
N ASN A 26 -12.59 -3.83 1.36
CA ASN A 26 -12.83 -5.25 1.55
C ASN A 26 -14.07 -5.51 2.42
N GLU A 27 -14.28 -4.70 3.46
CA GLU A 27 -15.35 -4.89 4.42
C GLU A 27 -16.66 -4.18 4.03
N PHE A 28 -16.58 -3.01 3.40
CA PHE A 28 -17.78 -2.23 3.05
C PHE A 28 -18.19 -2.33 1.58
N LEU A 29 -17.25 -2.28 0.63
CA LEU A 29 -17.57 -2.25 -0.80
C LEU A 29 -17.69 -3.66 -1.41
N LEU A 30 -16.72 -4.52 -1.16
CA LEU A 30 -16.60 -5.81 -1.85
C LEU A 30 -17.22 -6.98 -1.07
N LYS A 31 -17.55 -6.80 0.22
CA LYS A 31 -18.07 -7.88 1.09
C LYS A 31 -19.28 -8.60 0.50
N SER A 32 -20.23 -7.86 -0.07
CA SER A 32 -21.40 -8.44 -0.72
C SER A 32 -21.04 -9.27 -1.97
N GLN A 33 -20.07 -8.82 -2.76
CA GLN A 33 -19.59 -9.56 -3.93
C GLN A 33 -18.82 -10.82 -3.55
N TRP A 34 -18.00 -10.75 -2.50
CA TRP A 34 -17.27 -11.91 -1.98
C TRP A 34 -18.21 -12.94 -1.37
N VAL A 35 -19.21 -12.52 -0.58
CA VAL A 35 -20.23 -13.43 -0.02
C VAL A 35 -21.01 -14.10 -1.14
N ALA A 36 -21.44 -13.35 -2.17
CA ALA A 36 -22.13 -13.90 -3.33
C ALA A 36 -21.25 -14.88 -4.12
N HIS A 37 -19.97 -14.57 -4.31
CA HIS A 37 -19.02 -15.44 -5.01
C HIS A 37 -18.74 -16.73 -4.25
N TYR A 38 -18.50 -16.66 -2.94
CA TYR A 38 -18.30 -17.83 -2.08
C TYR A 38 -19.56 -18.70 -2.00
N ALA A 39 -20.74 -18.08 -1.87
CA ALA A 39 -22.02 -18.77 -1.92
C ALA A 39 -22.25 -19.48 -3.27
N ALA A 40 -21.85 -18.86 -4.39
CA ALA A 40 -21.91 -19.49 -5.71
C ALA A 40 -20.98 -20.71 -5.85
N MET A 41 -19.93 -20.79 -5.04
CA MET A 41 -19.04 -21.96 -4.95
C MET A 41 -19.48 -22.97 -3.87
N GLY A 42 -20.59 -22.73 -3.17
CA GLY A 42 -21.06 -23.56 -2.07
C GLY A 42 -20.16 -23.50 -0.82
N LEU A 43 -19.36 -22.45 -0.68
CA LEU A 43 -18.43 -22.23 0.43
C LEU A 43 -18.95 -21.10 1.32
N ASP A 44 -18.75 -21.23 2.63
CA ASP A 44 -19.01 -20.13 3.56
C ASP A 44 -17.90 -19.08 3.47
N PHE A 45 -18.28 -17.80 3.42
CA PHE A 45 -17.30 -16.72 3.36
C PHE A 45 -16.52 -16.64 4.69
N PRO A 46 -15.18 -16.81 4.67
CA PRO A 46 -14.37 -16.72 5.88
C PRO A 46 -14.19 -15.25 6.27
N GLY A 47 -15.20 -14.66 6.92
CA GLY A 47 -15.19 -13.30 7.45
C GLY A 47 -14.42 -13.13 8.77
N ALA A 48 -13.47 -14.01 9.08
CA ALA A 48 -12.78 -13.98 10.35
C ALA A 48 -11.89 -12.73 10.46
N PRO A 49 -11.88 -12.02 11.60
CA PRO A 49 -11.04 -10.83 11.81
C PRO A 49 -9.53 -11.09 11.66
N VAL A 50 -9.11 -12.37 11.69
CA VAL A 50 -7.77 -12.83 11.33
C VAL A 50 -7.34 -12.38 9.93
N ASN A 51 -8.28 -12.32 8.97
CA ASN A 51 -7.95 -11.90 7.60
C ASN A 51 -7.54 -10.42 7.56
N GLY A 52 -8.15 -9.58 8.41
CA GLY A 52 -7.74 -8.18 8.56
C GLY A 52 -6.33 -8.01 9.12
N ALA A 53 -5.90 -8.90 10.03
CA ALA A 53 -4.56 -8.88 10.60
C ALA A 53 -3.49 -9.30 9.58
N VAL A 54 -3.78 -10.31 8.75
CA VAL A 54 -2.91 -10.74 7.64
C VAL A 54 -2.76 -9.62 6.61
N TRP A 55 -3.85 -8.91 6.31
CA TRP A 55 -3.82 -7.73 5.45
C TRP A 55 -2.95 -6.61 6.01
N GLY A 56 -3.12 -6.22 7.28
CA GLY A 56 -2.30 -5.18 7.89
C GLY A 56 -0.80 -5.50 7.91
N LEU A 57 -0.44 -6.78 8.06
CA LEU A 57 0.95 -7.24 7.93
C LEU A 57 1.46 -7.09 6.50
N TRP A 58 0.62 -7.42 5.50
CA TRP A 58 0.91 -7.22 4.08
C TRP A 58 1.09 -5.74 3.73
N SER A 59 0.24 -4.84 4.23
CA SER A 59 0.34 -3.40 3.99
C SER A 59 1.65 -2.82 4.55
N LEU A 60 2.13 -3.34 5.69
CA LEU A 60 3.40 -2.94 6.29
C LEU A 60 4.60 -3.36 5.43
N LEU A 61 4.58 -4.60 4.91
CA LEU A 61 5.60 -5.07 3.96
C LEU A 61 5.59 -4.24 2.67
N PHE A 62 4.40 -3.92 2.16
CA PHE A 62 4.26 -3.10 0.96
C PHE A 62 4.80 -1.67 1.15
N ALA A 63 4.47 -1.02 2.27
CA ALA A 63 4.99 0.29 2.62
C ALA A 63 6.53 0.27 2.76
N LEU A 64 7.09 -0.79 3.35
CA LEU A 64 8.54 -0.97 3.45
C LEU A 64 9.20 -1.09 2.06
N VAL A 65 8.60 -1.83 1.13
CA VAL A 65 9.09 -1.97 -0.24
C VAL A 65 9.06 -0.63 -0.98
N ILE A 66 7.95 0.11 -0.91
CA ILE A 66 7.85 1.46 -1.51
C ILE A 66 8.93 2.38 -0.94
N TYR A 67 9.14 2.33 0.37
CA TYR A 67 10.18 3.11 1.03
C TYR A 67 11.59 2.73 0.57
N LEU A 68 11.89 1.44 0.39
CA LEU A 68 13.18 1.00 -0.15
C LEU A 68 13.38 1.45 -1.59
N ILE A 69 12.34 1.37 -2.43
CA ILE A 69 12.37 1.80 -3.83
C ILE A 69 12.57 3.32 -3.93
N SER A 70 11.85 4.11 -3.13
CA SER A 70 11.94 5.58 -3.17
C SER A 70 13.30 6.12 -2.74
N ARG A 71 14.06 5.35 -1.95
CA ARG A 71 15.47 5.68 -1.63
C ARG A 71 16.44 5.39 -2.76
N ARG A 72 16.10 4.46 -3.67
CA ARG A 72 16.96 4.07 -4.79
C ARG A 72 16.73 4.94 -6.03
N PHE A 73 15.50 5.42 -6.21
CA PHE A 73 15.08 6.27 -7.33
C PHE A 73 14.74 7.67 -6.82
N THR A 74 15.72 8.57 -6.85
CA THR A 74 15.45 10.00 -6.73
C THR A 74 14.82 10.49 -8.03
N PHE A 75 13.66 11.15 -7.93
CA PHE A 75 12.89 11.73 -9.05
C PHE A 75 13.69 12.58 -10.06
N TRP A 76 14.93 12.96 -9.72
CA TRP A 76 15.81 13.80 -10.53
C TRP A 76 16.42 13.10 -11.75
N GLU A 77 16.53 11.77 -11.79
CA GLU A 77 17.02 11.07 -12.99
C GLU A 77 15.98 11.03 -14.14
N ALA A 78 14.71 11.31 -13.86
CA ALA A 78 13.68 11.44 -14.90
C ALA A 78 13.52 12.87 -15.43
N GLY A 79 14.00 13.88 -14.69
CA GLY A 79 13.93 15.30 -15.07
C GLY A 79 15.22 15.85 -15.69
N ASP A 80 16.37 15.42 -15.18
CA ASP A 80 17.69 15.90 -15.62
C ASP A 80 18.32 14.97 -16.66
N SER A 81 17.58 14.64 -17.72
CA SER A 81 18.22 14.12 -18.94
C SER A 81 19.09 15.25 -19.52
N PRO A 82 20.44 15.20 -19.46
CA PRO A 82 21.29 16.30 -19.91
C PRO A 82 21.33 16.44 -21.45
N GLY A 83 20.50 15.68 -22.18
CA GLY A 83 20.51 15.58 -23.64
C GLY A 83 19.89 16.76 -24.40
N TRP A 84 19.34 17.76 -23.72
CA TRP A 84 18.64 18.90 -24.38
C TRP A 84 19.31 20.27 -24.20
N GLN A 85 20.50 20.37 -23.60
CA GLN A 85 21.19 21.66 -23.40
C GLN A 85 22.41 21.89 -24.31
N ALA A 86 22.60 21.08 -25.36
CA ALA A 86 23.73 21.26 -26.29
C ALA A 86 23.26 21.44 -27.74
N SER A 87 22.48 22.49 -28.00
CA SER A 87 22.20 23.00 -29.36
C SER A 87 21.60 24.41 -29.26
N CYS A 88 22.45 25.42 -29.13
CA CYS A 88 22.32 26.81 -29.63
C CYS A 88 23.45 27.67 -29.05
#